data_AF-A0A8H6Z2J4-F1
#
_entry.id   AF-A0A8H6Z2J4-F1
#
_cell.length_a   1.000
_cell.length_b   1.000
_cell.length_c   1.000
_cell.angle_alpha   90.00
_cell.angle_beta   90.00
_cell.angle_gamma   90.00
#
_symmetry.space_group_name_H-M   'P 1'
#
loop_
_entity.id
_entity.type
_entity.pdbx_description
1 polymer ?
#
loop_
_entity_poly.entity_id
_entity_poly.type
_entity_poly.pdbx_seq_one_letter_code
_entity_poly.pdbx_strand_id
1 'polypeptide(L)'
;MPAKKTAKRARSPDAGVNEKDTGSTSVRPQKRPKEVSASKDAAKNNSPSEAAAQTPESPSLSGKFDVYQMDLAFLSDVYLPTGTSEPQFEKLYKKIAPFTKDGQLEERGSCDPMEEMPFDIAIKELKLIDKLTFSPGEQSRFITTPQSGPGITGRLELADSNCGIQSAAGVFRMKHVWTGKGVEGRDVEIFEGYMSFKVAHSGLYKRKGHGSGNNRVFAFWAVRGRRDADGEEIGLTERN
;
A
#
# COMPACT_ATOMS: atom_id res chain seq x y z
N MET A 1 -26.73 -57.64 11.49
CA MET A 1 -26.51 -56.19 11.60
C MET A 1 -26.78 -55.55 10.24
N PRO A 2 -27.64 -54.53 10.15
CA PRO A 2 -28.10 -53.98 8.87
C PRO A 2 -27.08 -53.02 8.23
N ALA A 3 -26.85 -53.22 6.93
CA ALA A 3 -25.98 -52.40 6.08
C ALA A 3 -26.57 -51.01 5.82
N LYS A 4 -25.82 -49.94 6.11
CA LYS A 4 -26.18 -48.56 5.77
C LYS A 4 -25.87 -48.30 4.29
N LYS A 5 -26.92 -47.99 3.53
CA LYS A 5 -26.88 -47.59 2.12
C LYS A 5 -26.29 -46.17 1.96
N THR A 6 -25.31 -46.03 1.08
CA THR A 6 -24.76 -44.76 0.60
C THR A 6 -25.72 -44.09 -0.40
N ALA A 7 -26.09 -42.83 -0.14
CA ALA A 7 -26.90 -42.02 -1.03
C ALA A 7 -26.04 -41.43 -2.17
N LYS A 8 -26.37 -41.80 -3.42
CA LYS A 8 -25.90 -41.16 -4.66
C LYS A 8 -26.54 -39.77 -4.78
N ARG A 9 -25.72 -38.71 -4.90
CA ARG A 9 -26.18 -37.36 -5.25
C ARG A 9 -26.04 -37.15 -6.77
N ALA A 10 -27.12 -36.66 -7.39
CA ALA A 10 -27.26 -36.50 -8.83
C ALA A 10 -26.42 -35.34 -9.39
N ARG A 11 -25.95 -35.51 -10.63
CA ARG A 11 -25.36 -34.49 -11.51
C ARG A 11 -26.49 -33.67 -12.16
N SER A 12 -26.36 -32.35 -12.19
CA SER A 12 -27.17 -31.47 -13.06
C SER A 12 -26.53 -31.35 -14.46
N PRO A 13 -27.33 -31.20 -15.52
CA PRO A 13 -26.85 -31.17 -16.90
C PRO A 13 -26.40 -29.78 -17.36
N ASP A 14 -25.48 -29.84 -18.31
CA ASP A 14 -24.85 -28.79 -19.10
C ASP A 14 -25.76 -28.43 -20.29
N ALA A 15 -25.91 -27.13 -20.60
CA ALA A 15 -26.47 -26.57 -21.84
C ALA A 15 -26.20 -25.05 -21.83
N GLY A 16 -25.72 -24.39 -22.89
CA GLY A 16 -25.45 -24.84 -24.25
C GLY A 16 -24.74 -23.72 -25.01
N VAL A 17 -23.96 -24.16 -25.99
CA VAL A 17 -23.26 -23.38 -27.02
C VAL A 17 -24.28 -22.72 -27.95
N ASN A 18 -24.01 -21.49 -28.38
CA ASN A 18 -24.46 -21.01 -29.69
C ASN A 18 -23.43 -20.06 -30.30
N GLU A 19 -22.74 -20.59 -31.31
CA GLU A 19 -22.02 -19.85 -32.35
C GLU A 19 -22.98 -19.51 -33.50
N LYS A 20 -22.78 -18.32 -34.07
CA LYS A 20 -22.81 -17.93 -35.50
C LYS A 20 -23.53 -16.59 -35.68
N ASP A 21 -23.24 -15.72 -36.64
CA ASP A 21 -22.15 -15.42 -37.58
C ASP A 21 -22.72 -14.25 -38.44
N THR A 22 -21.90 -13.63 -39.28
CA THR A 22 -22.21 -12.62 -40.33
C THR A 22 -22.39 -11.18 -39.82
N GLY A 23 -21.76 -10.12 -40.35
CA GLY A 23 -20.91 -9.92 -41.52
C GLY A 23 -21.17 -8.51 -42.08
N SER A 24 -20.12 -7.84 -42.60
CA SER A 24 -20.18 -6.66 -43.49
C SER A 24 -20.48 -5.29 -42.81
N THR A 25 -19.91 -4.12 -43.14
CA THR A 25 -19.10 -3.64 -44.29
C THR A 25 -18.36 -2.35 -43.91
N SER A 26 -17.21 -2.15 -44.56
CA SER A 26 -16.46 -0.90 -44.81
C SER A 26 -17.31 0.37 -45.04
N VAL A 27 -16.85 1.54 -44.57
CA VAL A 27 -16.57 2.77 -45.38
C VAL A 27 -15.73 3.78 -44.57
N ARG A 28 -14.59 4.19 -45.14
CA ARG A 28 -13.79 5.39 -44.82
C ARG A 28 -14.20 6.51 -45.78
N PRO A 29 -14.22 7.79 -45.37
CA PRO A 29 -13.33 8.72 -46.06
C PRO A 29 -12.72 9.84 -45.18
N GLN A 30 -11.57 10.30 -45.66
CA GLN A 30 -10.78 11.45 -45.21
C GLN A 30 -11.52 12.78 -45.39
N LYS A 31 -11.20 13.78 -44.56
CA LYS A 31 -10.85 15.14 -45.05
C LYS A 31 -10.19 16.01 -43.97
N ARG A 32 -9.14 16.69 -44.41
CA ARG A 32 -8.32 17.72 -43.76
C ARG A 32 -8.61 19.05 -44.47
N PRO A 33 -8.56 20.21 -43.79
CA PRO A 33 -7.64 21.29 -44.18
C PRO A 33 -6.98 21.98 -42.94
N LYS A 34 -5.66 22.20 -42.88
CA LYS A 34 -4.83 23.35 -43.34
C LYS A 34 -5.25 24.73 -42.81
N GLU A 35 -4.51 25.24 -41.82
CA GLU A 35 -3.62 26.45 -41.83
C GLU A 35 -4.40 27.77 -41.69
N VAL A 36 -4.02 28.71 -40.80
CA VAL A 36 -3.12 29.84 -41.11
C VAL A 36 -2.71 30.64 -39.84
N SER A 37 -1.41 30.97 -39.77
CA SER A 37 -0.66 32.12 -39.20
C SER A 37 -0.84 32.68 -37.77
N ALA A 38 0.28 32.60 -37.03
CA ALA A 38 1.13 33.66 -36.46
C ALA A 38 0.53 34.99 -35.94
N SER A 39 0.97 35.37 -34.73
CA SER A 39 1.63 36.67 -34.48
C SER A 39 2.49 36.62 -33.22
N LYS A 40 3.76 37.04 -33.38
CA LYS A 40 4.69 37.45 -32.33
C LYS A 40 4.31 38.87 -31.91
N ASP A 41 4.37 39.17 -30.63
CA ASP A 41 4.88 40.47 -30.19
C ASP A 41 5.57 40.35 -28.84
N ALA A 42 6.75 40.95 -28.79
CA ALA A 42 7.64 41.02 -27.66
C ALA A 42 7.47 42.37 -26.96
N ALA A 43 7.38 42.37 -25.63
CA ALA A 43 7.66 43.57 -24.84
C ALA A 43 8.38 43.15 -23.55
N LYS A 44 9.67 43.52 -23.49
CA LYS A 44 10.50 43.58 -22.28
C LYS A 44 9.88 44.54 -21.27
N ASN A 45 9.92 44.17 -19.99
CA ASN A 45 10.24 45.12 -18.92
C ASN A 45 10.90 44.40 -17.74
N ASN A 46 12.00 44.97 -17.25
CA ASN A 46 12.85 44.47 -16.18
C ASN A 46 12.36 44.92 -14.80
N SER A 47 12.37 43.96 -13.84
CA SER A 47 12.79 44.03 -12.41
C SER A 47 12.16 45.04 -11.43
N PRO A 48 12.26 44.86 -10.08
CA PRO A 48 13.03 43.85 -9.32
C PRO A 48 12.27 43.11 -8.18
N SER A 49 12.87 41.99 -7.74
CA SER A 49 12.90 41.49 -6.35
C SER A 49 11.57 41.18 -5.65
N GLU A 50 11.23 39.89 -5.59
CA GLU A 50 10.52 39.36 -4.41
C GLU A 50 11.02 37.96 -4.11
N ALA A 51 11.28 37.73 -2.83
CA ALA A 51 11.89 36.52 -2.29
C ALA A 51 11.28 35.27 -2.91
N ALA A 52 12.14 34.36 -3.40
CA ALA A 52 11.74 33.00 -3.70
C ALA A 52 11.21 32.38 -2.40
N ALA A 53 9.89 32.46 -2.22
CA ALA A 53 9.18 31.65 -1.26
C ALA A 53 9.54 30.21 -1.62
N GLN A 54 10.34 29.59 -0.75
CA GLN A 54 10.55 28.16 -0.77
C GLN A 54 9.15 27.55 -0.73
N THR A 55 8.70 27.08 -1.89
CA THR A 55 7.48 26.27 -1.94
C THR A 55 7.79 25.10 -1.03
N PRO A 56 7.00 24.83 0.03
CA PRO A 56 7.30 23.74 0.94
C PRO A 56 7.41 22.48 0.09
N GLU A 57 8.64 21.97 -0.06
CA GLU A 57 8.88 20.78 -0.84
C GLU A 57 7.99 19.69 -0.25
N SER A 58 7.12 19.14 -1.10
CA SER A 58 6.20 18.10 -0.66
C SER A 58 7.03 16.96 -0.07
N PRO A 59 6.71 16.45 1.12
CA PRO A 59 7.53 15.45 1.78
C PRO A 59 7.75 14.26 0.84
N SER A 60 9.02 13.96 0.54
CA SER A 60 9.37 12.88 -0.38
C SER A 60 9.00 11.52 0.24
N LEU A 61 8.00 10.83 -0.31
CA LEU A 61 7.56 9.52 0.20
C LEU A 61 8.44 8.34 -0.30
N SER A 62 9.66 8.60 -0.77
CA SER A 62 10.62 7.58 -1.20
C SER A 62 11.44 7.02 -0.04
N GLY A 63 12.01 5.83 -0.24
CA GLY A 63 12.89 5.16 0.70
C GLY A 63 12.24 3.96 1.38
N LYS A 64 12.92 3.45 2.39
CA LYS A 64 12.51 2.32 3.22
C LYS A 64 11.73 2.77 4.43
N PHE A 65 10.78 1.93 4.84
CA PHE A 65 9.93 2.18 5.99
C PHE A 65 9.86 0.95 6.86
N ASP A 66 10.03 1.13 8.16
CA ASP A 66 9.62 0.15 9.15
C ASP A 66 8.16 0.39 9.51
N VAL A 67 7.36 -0.67 9.45
CA VAL A 67 5.90 -0.62 9.62
C VAL A 67 5.51 -1.36 10.89
N TYR A 68 4.68 -0.72 11.72
CA TYR A 68 4.25 -1.21 13.02
C TYR A 68 2.73 -1.20 13.09
N GLN A 69 2.11 -2.35 13.37
CA GLN A 69 0.66 -2.45 13.47
C GLN A 69 0.14 -1.62 14.65
N MET A 70 -1.00 -0.95 14.47
CA MET A 70 -1.60 -0.11 15.50
C MET A 70 -2.22 -0.90 16.67
N ASP A 71 -2.41 -2.21 16.54
CA ASP A 71 -2.93 -3.07 17.61
C ASP A 71 -1.86 -3.55 18.60
N LEU A 72 -0.59 -3.15 18.40
CA LEU A 72 0.50 -3.43 19.33
C LEU A 72 0.32 -2.62 20.63
N ALA A 73 -0.20 -3.27 21.68
CA ALA A 73 -0.54 -2.64 22.96
C ALA A 73 0.58 -1.72 23.52
N PHE A 74 1.83 -2.17 23.49
CA PHE A 74 2.97 -1.40 24.02
C PHE A 74 3.30 -0.12 23.23
N LEU A 75 2.79 0.01 22.00
CA LEU A 75 2.87 1.23 21.18
C LEU A 75 1.59 2.04 21.28
N SER A 76 0.42 1.39 21.22
CA SER A 76 -0.87 2.07 21.31
C SER A 76 -1.04 2.83 22.63
N ASP A 77 -0.60 2.26 23.75
CA ASP A 77 -0.68 2.89 25.07
C ASP A 77 0.21 4.15 25.18
N VAL A 78 1.30 4.20 24.40
CA VAL A 78 2.19 5.35 24.33
C VAL A 78 1.66 6.39 23.35
N TYR A 79 1.09 5.94 22.23
CA TYR A 79 0.51 6.78 21.19
C TYR A 79 -0.70 7.56 21.69
N LEU A 80 -1.63 6.90 22.40
CA LEU A 80 -2.81 7.54 22.97
C LEU A 80 -3.04 7.05 24.41
N PRO A 81 -2.30 7.61 25.39
CA PRO A 81 -2.44 7.21 26.79
C PRO A 81 -3.85 7.44 27.32
N THR A 82 -4.28 6.60 28.27
CA THR A 82 -5.58 6.72 28.93
C THR A 82 -5.79 8.13 29.50
N GLY A 83 -6.93 8.73 29.17
CA GLY A 83 -7.30 10.08 29.62
C GLY A 83 -6.82 11.21 28.69
N THR A 84 -6.16 10.89 27.58
CA THR A 84 -5.80 11.87 26.54
C THR A 84 -6.63 11.67 25.28
N SER A 85 -6.89 12.75 24.55
CA SER A 85 -7.57 12.74 23.25
C SER A 85 -6.61 12.98 22.08
N GLU A 86 -5.39 13.42 22.36
CA GLU A 86 -4.42 13.85 21.37
C GLU A 86 -3.28 12.83 21.21
N PRO A 87 -3.01 12.37 19.98
CA PRO A 87 -1.84 11.55 19.65
C PRO A 87 -0.51 12.10 20.17
N GLN A 88 0.29 11.25 20.79
CA GLN A 88 1.60 11.56 21.33
C GLN A 88 2.72 11.05 20.41
N PHE A 89 2.80 11.58 19.19
CA PHE A 89 3.73 11.11 18.14
C PHE A 89 5.20 11.10 18.59
N GLU A 90 5.66 12.12 19.31
CA GLU A 90 7.05 12.17 19.78
C GLU A 90 7.38 11.02 20.75
N LYS A 91 6.45 10.71 21.66
CA LYS A 91 6.62 9.58 22.60
C LYS A 91 6.57 8.24 21.86
N LEU A 92 5.66 8.12 20.90
CA LEU A 92 5.57 6.94 20.02
C LEU A 92 6.89 6.73 19.27
N TYR A 93 7.44 7.76 18.64
CA TYR A 93 8.72 7.67 17.92
C TYR A 93 9.84 7.18 18.85
N LYS A 94 9.99 7.80 20.03
CA LYS A 94 11.01 7.39 21.02
C LYS A 94 10.86 5.93 21.45
N LYS A 95 9.63 5.41 21.47
CA LYS A 95 9.34 4.00 21.77
C LYS A 95 9.67 3.07 20.59
N ILE A 96 9.44 3.50 19.35
CA ILE A 96 9.71 2.74 18.13
C ILE A 96 11.21 2.70 17.79
N ALA A 97 11.94 3.80 17.97
CA ALA A 97 13.32 3.97 17.50
C ALA A 97 14.30 2.81 17.86
N PRO A 98 14.22 2.17 19.05
CA PRO A 98 15.07 1.02 19.35
C PRO A 98 14.79 -0.23 18.50
N PHE A 99 13.60 -0.32 17.89
CA PHE A 99 13.14 -1.48 17.11
C PHE A 99 13.29 -1.30 15.60
N THR A 100 13.65 -0.10 15.12
CA THR A 100 13.85 0.21 13.70
C THR A 100 14.91 -0.73 13.10
N LYS A 101 14.56 -1.48 12.05
CA LYS A 101 15.34 -2.55 11.41
C LYS A 101 15.65 -2.26 9.94
N ASP A 102 15.78 -0.99 9.60
CA ASP A 102 16.22 -0.54 8.27
C ASP A 102 15.28 -0.97 7.13
N GLY A 103 13.97 -0.90 7.39
CA GLY A 103 12.92 -1.11 6.39
C GLY A 103 12.34 -2.52 6.34
N GLN A 104 12.31 -3.24 7.45
CA GLN A 104 11.78 -4.61 7.50
C GLN A 104 10.40 -4.64 8.13
N LEU A 105 9.45 -5.22 7.39
CA LEU A 105 8.17 -5.67 7.93
C LEU A 105 8.35 -7.10 8.46
N GLU A 106 8.60 -7.26 9.77
CA GLU A 106 8.55 -8.58 10.40
C GLU A 106 7.10 -8.96 10.74
N GLU A 107 6.35 -9.46 9.77
CA GLU A 107 5.04 -10.05 10.04
C GLU A 107 5.15 -11.58 10.23
N ARG A 108 4.92 -12.04 11.47
CA ARG A 108 4.63 -13.45 11.74
C ARG A 108 3.17 -13.73 11.42
N GLY A 109 2.82 -14.04 10.17
CA GLY A 109 1.42 -14.34 9.87
C GLY A 109 0.99 -14.56 8.42
N SER A 110 1.93 -14.43 7.48
CA SER A 110 1.67 -14.48 6.04
C SER A 110 2.73 -15.37 5.36
N CYS A 111 2.98 -16.56 5.94
CA CYS A 111 3.87 -17.55 5.34
C CYS A 111 3.16 -18.39 4.28
N ASP A 112 3.87 -18.74 3.22
CA ASP A 112 3.48 -19.83 2.33
C ASP A 112 3.45 -21.13 3.17
N PRO A 113 2.31 -21.84 3.21
CA PRO A 113 2.17 -23.02 4.04
C PRO A 113 3.05 -24.21 3.61
N MET A 114 3.67 -24.16 2.42
CA MET A 114 4.57 -25.20 1.91
C MET A 114 6.04 -24.83 2.08
N GLU A 115 6.38 -23.55 1.92
CA GLU A 115 7.78 -23.09 2.03
C GLU A 115 8.11 -22.58 3.44
N GLU A 116 7.10 -22.36 4.28
CA GLU A 116 7.21 -21.74 5.61
C GLU A 116 7.87 -20.34 5.59
N MET A 117 8.01 -19.74 4.40
CA MET A 117 8.58 -18.42 4.17
C MET A 117 7.49 -17.36 4.03
N PRO A 118 7.70 -16.12 4.51
CA PRO A 118 6.77 -15.03 4.28
C PRO A 118 6.60 -14.75 2.79
N PHE A 119 5.40 -14.35 2.37
CA PHE A 119 5.18 -13.85 1.02
C PHE A 119 6.02 -12.61 0.77
N ASP A 120 6.71 -12.56 -0.38
CA ASP A 120 7.28 -11.32 -0.89
C ASP A 120 6.16 -10.48 -1.53
N ILE A 121 5.85 -9.34 -0.92
CA ILE A 121 4.73 -8.48 -1.30
C ILE A 121 5.31 -7.20 -1.92
N ALA A 122 4.93 -6.92 -3.16
CA ALA A 122 5.31 -5.70 -3.86
C ALA A 122 4.18 -4.67 -3.84
N ILE A 123 4.55 -3.40 -3.68
CA ILE A 123 3.64 -2.28 -3.93
C ILE A 123 3.76 -1.89 -5.41
N LYS A 124 2.64 -1.99 -6.14
CA LYS A 124 2.50 -1.59 -7.55
C LYS A 124 1.65 -0.32 -7.65
N GLU A 125 1.77 0.37 -8.78
CA GLU A 125 0.94 1.55 -9.11
C GLU A 125 0.91 2.63 -8.01
N LEU A 126 2.07 2.93 -7.41
CA LEU A 126 2.13 3.96 -6.37
C LEU A 126 1.74 5.33 -6.95
N LYS A 127 0.75 5.97 -6.34
CA LYS A 127 0.20 7.26 -6.77
C LYS A 127 0.12 8.21 -5.60
N LEU A 128 0.54 9.45 -5.83
CA LEU A 128 0.30 10.56 -4.92
C LEU A 128 -1.17 11.02 -5.05
N ILE A 129 -1.79 11.33 -3.93
CA ILE A 129 -3.17 11.82 -3.83
C ILE A 129 -3.18 13.03 -2.91
N ASP A 130 -3.69 14.16 -3.38
CA ASP A 130 -3.77 15.41 -2.60
C ASP A 130 -4.66 15.30 -1.37
N LYS A 131 -5.67 14.43 -1.45
CA LYS A 131 -6.66 14.20 -0.39
C LYS A 131 -6.95 12.72 -0.22
N LEU A 132 -6.05 12.03 0.46
CA LEU A 132 -6.25 10.66 0.93
C LEU A 132 -7.39 10.62 1.95
N THR A 133 -8.30 9.67 1.76
CA THR A 133 -9.40 9.38 2.68
C THR A 133 -9.48 7.89 2.96
N PHE A 134 -10.11 7.56 4.08
CA PHE A 134 -10.38 6.19 4.49
C PHE A 134 -11.89 6.01 4.63
N SER A 135 -12.41 4.88 4.15
CA SER A 135 -13.80 4.50 4.36
C SER A 135 -14.08 4.23 5.85
N PRO A 136 -15.34 4.26 6.32
CA PRO A 136 -15.65 4.00 7.73
C PRO A 136 -15.11 2.66 8.24
N GLY A 137 -15.14 1.61 7.40
CA GLY A 137 -14.57 0.31 7.74
C GLY A 137 -13.04 0.34 7.90
N GLU A 138 -12.36 1.13 7.07
CA GLU A 138 -10.91 1.35 7.18
C GLU A 138 -10.59 2.19 8.43
N GLN A 139 -11.35 3.26 8.68
CA GLN A 139 -11.18 4.15 9.85
C GLN A 139 -11.29 3.39 11.17
N SER A 140 -12.17 2.38 11.25
CA SER A 140 -12.32 1.55 12.45
C SER A 140 -11.07 0.75 12.85
N ARG A 141 -10.06 0.70 11.97
CA ARG A 141 -8.77 0.04 12.25
C ARG A 141 -7.75 0.95 12.91
N PHE A 142 -7.95 2.27 12.84
CA PHE A 142 -7.05 3.23 13.45
C PHE A 142 -7.43 3.44 14.91
N ILE A 143 -6.44 3.75 15.75
CA ILE A 143 -6.68 4.12 17.15
C ILE A 143 -7.41 5.47 17.25
N THR A 144 -7.08 6.41 16.36
CA THR A 144 -7.74 7.72 16.24
C THR A 144 -8.28 7.91 14.85
N THR A 145 -9.35 8.69 14.69
CA THR A 145 -9.92 9.00 13.37
C THR A 145 -8.86 9.63 12.47
N PRO A 146 -8.46 8.98 11.36
CA PRO A 146 -7.40 9.51 10.51
C PRO A 146 -7.91 10.76 9.78
N GLN A 147 -7.19 11.86 9.96
CA GLN A 147 -7.48 13.10 9.22
C GLN A 147 -7.23 12.91 7.72
N SER A 148 -8.04 13.57 6.88
CA SER A 148 -7.81 13.59 5.44
C SER A 148 -6.70 14.57 5.08
N GLY A 149 -5.88 14.24 4.09
CA GLY A 149 -4.79 15.10 3.62
C GLY A 149 -3.95 14.41 2.55
N PRO A 150 -2.86 15.04 2.11
CA PRO A 150 -1.98 14.47 1.09
C PRO A 150 -1.37 13.13 1.53
N GLY A 151 -1.25 12.19 0.61
CA GLY A 151 -0.67 10.88 0.88
C GLY A 151 -0.49 10.06 -0.39
N ILE A 152 -0.20 8.78 -0.23
CA ILE A 152 0.00 7.82 -1.31
C ILE A 152 -0.98 6.67 -1.22
N THR A 153 -1.30 6.10 -2.37
CA THR A 153 -1.97 4.81 -2.50
C THR A 153 -1.17 3.92 -3.44
N GLY A 154 -1.22 2.62 -3.21
CA GLY A 154 -0.69 1.60 -4.12
C GLY A 154 -1.55 0.33 -4.07
N ARG A 155 -1.36 -0.53 -5.07
CA ARG A 155 -1.87 -1.90 -5.06
C ARG A 155 -0.82 -2.82 -4.46
N LEU A 156 -1.24 -3.80 -3.70
CA LEU A 156 -0.35 -4.86 -3.22
C LEU A 156 -0.56 -6.11 -4.04
N GLU A 157 0.53 -6.72 -4.46
CA GLU A 157 0.57 -7.98 -5.22
C GLU A 157 1.75 -8.81 -4.72
N LEU A 158 1.81 -10.09 -5.08
CA LEU A 158 3.03 -10.87 -4.85
C LEU A 158 4.13 -10.35 -5.78
N ALA A 159 5.35 -10.25 -5.28
CA ALA A 159 6.51 -9.83 -6.07
C ALA A 159 6.77 -10.82 -7.22
N ASP A 160 6.63 -12.12 -6.92
CA ASP A 160 6.85 -13.22 -7.84
C ASP A 160 5.63 -14.16 -7.95
N SER A 161 5.67 -15.06 -8.93
CA SER A 161 4.67 -16.11 -9.07
C SER A 161 4.92 -17.21 -8.04
N ASN A 162 4.06 -17.33 -7.03
CA ASN A 162 4.14 -18.42 -6.04
C ASN A 162 3.29 -19.62 -6.48
N CYS A 163 3.87 -20.83 -6.38
CA CYS A 163 3.12 -22.05 -6.66
C CYS A 163 1.96 -22.20 -5.65
N GLY A 164 0.83 -22.74 -6.10
CA GLY A 164 -0.27 -23.04 -5.21
C GLY A 164 -1.10 -21.84 -4.75
N ILE A 165 -0.74 -20.62 -5.13
CA ILE A 165 -1.55 -19.40 -4.95
C ILE A 165 -2.43 -19.18 -6.20
N GLN A 166 -3.73 -19.00 -5.98
CA GLN A 166 -4.70 -18.72 -7.05
C GLN A 166 -4.74 -17.23 -7.39
N SER A 167 -4.71 -16.39 -6.37
CA SER A 167 -4.63 -14.94 -6.52
C SER A 167 -4.11 -14.29 -5.25
N ALA A 168 -3.49 -13.13 -5.39
CA ALA A 168 -3.07 -12.29 -4.29
C ALA A 168 -3.26 -10.83 -4.69
N ALA A 169 -3.95 -10.05 -3.86
CA ALA A 169 -4.22 -8.65 -4.15
C ALA A 169 -4.51 -7.88 -2.87
N GLY A 170 -4.20 -6.59 -2.89
CA GLY A 170 -4.42 -5.72 -1.76
C GLY A 170 -4.31 -4.24 -2.08
N VAL A 171 -4.47 -3.43 -1.04
CA VAL A 171 -4.37 -1.97 -1.11
C VAL A 171 -3.44 -1.51 0.00
N PHE A 172 -2.55 -0.59 -0.36
CA PHE A 172 -1.69 0.13 0.55
C PHE A 172 -2.02 1.62 0.48
N ARG A 173 -2.18 2.26 1.63
CA ARG A 173 -2.38 3.71 1.75
C ARG A 173 -1.55 4.24 2.89
N MET A 174 -0.91 5.39 2.70
CA MET A 174 -0.07 6.00 3.73
C MET A 174 -0.06 7.51 3.58
N LYS A 175 -0.04 8.24 4.69
CA LYS A 175 0.11 9.70 4.74
C LYS A 175 1.10 10.10 5.82
N HIS A 176 1.77 11.22 5.61
CA HIS A 176 2.58 11.87 6.63
C HIS A 176 1.67 12.48 7.71
N VAL A 177 2.04 12.35 8.98
CA VAL A 177 1.24 12.90 10.10
C VAL A 177 2.05 13.74 11.08
N TRP A 178 3.36 13.54 11.16
CA TRP A 178 4.17 14.23 12.15
C TRP A 178 5.65 14.26 11.76
N THR A 179 6.27 15.42 11.93
CA THR A 179 7.73 15.61 11.86
C THR A 179 8.23 16.11 13.22
N GLY A 180 9.39 15.63 13.66
CA GLY A 180 10.06 16.14 14.85
C GLY A 180 11.56 15.91 14.83
N LYS A 181 12.21 16.08 15.99
CA LYS A 181 13.65 15.89 16.16
C LYS A 181 13.95 14.54 16.82
N GLY A 182 14.82 13.75 16.19
CA GLY A 182 15.33 12.49 16.72
C GLY A 182 16.47 12.66 17.73
N VAL A 183 17.07 11.53 18.14
CA VAL A 183 18.11 11.46 19.20
C VAL A 183 19.36 12.27 18.86
N GLU A 184 19.63 12.51 17.58
CA GLU A 184 20.81 13.24 17.08
C GLU A 184 20.45 14.59 16.44
N GLY A 185 19.25 15.13 16.72
CA GLY A 185 18.78 16.38 16.11
C GLY A 185 18.38 16.27 14.64
N ARG A 186 18.45 15.07 14.06
CA ARG A 186 17.96 14.75 12.71
C ARG A 186 16.43 14.83 12.67
N ASP A 187 15.88 15.26 11.53
CA ASP A 187 14.44 15.24 11.33
C ASP A 187 13.94 13.80 11.21
N VAL A 188 12.87 13.52 11.92
CA VAL A 188 12.22 12.21 11.95
C VAL A 188 10.76 12.39 11.61
N GLU A 189 10.22 11.43 10.87
CA GLU A 189 8.86 11.50 10.37
C GLU A 189 8.09 10.25 10.79
N ILE A 190 6.83 10.44 11.18
CA ILE A 190 5.86 9.38 11.36
C ILE A 190 4.79 9.52 10.28
N PHE A 191 4.43 8.36 9.74
CA PHE A 191 3.35 8.18 8.80
C PHE A 191 2.28 7.29 9.43
N GLU A 192 1.04 7.50 9.01
CA GLU A 192 -0.08 6.60 9.30
C GLU A 192 -0.58 6.01 8.01
N GLY A 193 -0.97 4.74 8.07
CA GLY A 193 -1.48 4.06 6.90
C GLY A 193 -2.43 2.93 7.20
N TYR A 194 -2.97 2.41 6.11
CA TYR A 194 -3.87 1.28 6.08
C TYR A 194 -3.38 0.29 5.04
N MET A 195 -3.42 -0.99 5.41
CA MET A 195 -3.08 -2.09 4.53
C MET A 195 -4.21 -3.12 4.52
N SER A 196 -4.58 -3.58 3.33
CA SER A 196 -5.32 -4.81 3.16
C SER A 196 -4.60 -5.71 2.16
N PHE A 197 -4.47 -7.00 2.47
CA PHE A 197 -3.86 -7.98 1.58
C PHE A 197 -4.55 -9.32 1.73
N LYS A 198 -5.04 -9.85 0.61
CA LYS A 198 -5.76 -11.11 0.55
C LYS A 198 -5.05 -12.07 -0.38
N VAL A 199 -4.73 -13.25 0.12
CA VAL A 199 -4.22 -14.37 -0.67
C VAL A 199 -5.28 -15.44 -0.73
N ALA A 200 -5.56 -15.96 -1.93
CA ALA A 200 -6.44 -17.09 -2.15
C ALA A 200 -5.61 -18.31 -2.57
N HIS A 201 -5.76 -19.42 -1.84
CA HIS A 201 -5.11 -20.67 -2.18
C HIS A 201 -5.76 -21.34 -3.39
N SER A 202 -4.95 -21.99 -4.21
CA SER A 202 -5.40 -22.87 -5.30
C SER A 202 -6.16 -24.08 -4.77
N GLY A 203 -6.86 -24.77 -5.68
CA GLY A 203 -7.54 -26.03 -5.35
C GLY A 203 -6.58 -27.10 -4.80
N LEU A 204 -5.31 -27.08 -5.21
CA LEU A 204 -4.30 -28.01 -4.70
C LEU A 204 -4.04 -27.79 -3.20
N TYR A 205 -3.77 -26.54 -2.80
CA TYR A 205 -3.52 -26.18 -1.41
C TYR A 205 -4.74 -26.43 -0.52
N LYS A 206 -5.94 -26.11 -1.02
CA LYS A 206 -7.21 -26.40 -0.34
C LYS A 206 -7.39 -27.90 -0.07
N ARG A 207 -7.10 -28.76 -1.06
CA ARG A 207 -7.19 -30.24 -0.91
C ARG A 207 -6.18 -30.81 0.08
N LYS A 208 -5.03 -30.15 0.25
CA LYS A 208 -4.01 -30.52 1.25
C LYS A 208 -4.32 -30.03 2.67
N GLY A 209 -5.43 -29.29 2.87
CA GLY A 209 -5.86 -28.83 4.18
C GLY A 209 -5.32 -27.46 4.59
N HIS A 210 -4.64 -26.71 3.70
CA HIS A 210 -4.12 -25.38 4.01
C HIS A 210 -5.19 -24.26 4.00
N GLY A 211 -6.48 -24.62 3.92
CA GLY A 211 -7.58 -23.66 3.89
C GLY A 211 -7.67 -22.87 2.58
N SER A 212 -8.55 -21.87 2.57
CA SER A 212 -8.86 -21.07 1.38
C SER A 212 -7.88 -19.92 1.10
N GLY A 213 -6.93 -19.69 2.00
CA GLY A 213 -6.00 -18.56 1.98
C GLY A 213 -6.14 -17.71 3.24
N ASN A 214 -5.67 -16.47 3.20
CA ASN A 214 -5.71 -15.51 4.30
C ASN A 214 -6.18 -14.14 3.83
N ASN A 215 -6.68 -13.34 4.76
CA ASN A 215 -7.03 -11.94 4.54
C ASN A 215 -6.50 -11.14 5.72
N ARG A 216 -5.55 -10.25 5.46
CA ARG A 216 -4.92 -9.38 6.44
C ARG A 216 -5.39 -7.96 6.20
N VAL A 217 -5.84 -7.32 7.26
CA VAL A 217 -6.32 -5.94 7.23
C VAL A 217 -5.92 -5.27 8.53
N PHE A 218 -5.16 -4.19 8.47
CA PHE A 218 -4.75 -3.44 9.65
C PHE A 218 -4.39 -1.99 9.31
N ALA A 219 -4.46 -1.13 10.33
CA ALA A 219 -3.82 0.18 10.28
C ALA A 219 -2.42 0.09 10.90
N PHE A 220 -1.54 0.98 10.49
CA PHE A 220 -0.14 0.96 10.90
C PHE A 220 0.43 2.36 11.07
N TRP A 221 1.47 2.45 11.89
CA TRP A 221 2.45 3.53 11.83
C TRP A 221 3.62 3.09 10.95
N ALA A 222 4.19 4.02 10.21
CA ALA A 222 5.44 3.81 9.50
C ALA A 222 6.45 4.89 9.88
N VAL A 223 7.71 4.49 9.99
CA VAL A 223 8.86 5.36 10.27
C VAL A 223 9.91 5.07 9.21
N ARG A 224 10.63 6.08 8.74
CA ARG A 224 11.71 5.85 7.78
C ARG A 224 12.80 4.94 8.35
N GLY A 225 13.41 4.15 7.47
CA GLY A 225 14.64 3.43 7.79
C GLY A 225 15.73 4.38 8.28
N ARG A 226 16.68 3.88 9.07
CA ARG A 226 17.78 4.73 9.54
C ARG A 226 18.65 5.15 8.36
N ARG A 227 19.14 6.37 8.43
CA ARG A 227 20.21 6.86 7.57
C ARG A 227 21.54 6.81 8.31
N ASP A 228 22.64 6.59 7.61
CA ASP A 228 23.97 6.67 8.17
C ASP A 228 24.41 8.13 8.37
N ALA A 229 25.66 8.32 8.78
CA ALA A 229 26.24 9.64 9.01
C ALA A 229 26.36 10.47 7.72
N ASP A 230 26.42 9.81 6.57
CA ASP A 230 26.54 10.44 5.25
C ASP A 230 25.16 10.80 4.67
N GLY A 231 24.08 10.43 5.36
CA GLY A 231 22.71 10.70 4.95
C GLY A 231 22.15 9.67 3.98
N GLU A 232 22.90 8.61 3.70
CA GLU A 232 22.47 7.48 2.90
C GLU A 232 21.57 6.55 3.71
N GLU A 233 20.61 5.93 3.05
CA GLU A 233 19.69 5.02 3.71
C GLU A 233 20.40 3.69 4.02
N ILE A 234 20.50 3.34 5.30
CA ILE A 234 21.18 2.13 5.75
C ILE A 234 20.42 0.93 5.21
N GLY A 235 21.14 0.03 4.53
CA GLY A 235 20.62 -1.27 4.10
C GLY A 235 20.13 -1.35 2.65
N LEU A 236 20.23 -0.32 1.81
CA LEU A 236 20.14 -0.49 0.35
C LEU A 236 21.37 -1.26 -0.12
N THR A 237 21.36 -2.58 0.01
CA THR A 237 22.24 -3.41 -0.83
C THR A 237 21.59 -3.44 -2.20
N GLU A 238 22.24 -2.87 -3.21
CA GLU A 238 21.90 -3.11 -4.61
C GLU A 238 21.88 -4.64 -4.80
N ARG A 239 20.69 -5.23 -4.85
CA ARG A 239 20.54 -6.60 -5.34
C ARG A 239 20.69 -6.53 -6.85
N ASN A 240 21.91 -6.79 -7.32
CA ASN A 240 22.19 -7.21 -8.69
C ASN A 240 21.49 -8.53 -9.01
#